data_AF-A0A1G8ZGI4-F1
#
_entry.id   AF-A0A1G8ZGI4-F1
#
_cell.length_a   1.000
_cell.length_b   1.000
_cell.length_c   1.000
_cell.angle_alpha   90.00
_cell.angle_beta   90.00
_cell.angle_gamma   90.00
#
_symmetry.space_group_name_H-M   'P 1'
#
loop_
_entity.id
_entity.type
_entity.pdbx_description
1 polymer ?
#
loop_
_entity_poly.entity_id
_entity_poly.type
_entity_poly.pdbx_seq_one_letter_code
_entity_poly.pdbx_strand_id
1 'polypeptide(L)'
;MLQYSSNEGDLVCDMFLGGFSTARAAIGLNRRATGFEISGPIFDLRVRELRGIKPGCLLQSLRTPLTERPKNQGRPWTDSDRRALVSRFAILIESGSTKKAAIERLGREFGRGRWSIEKMLKREGILPPRQKAQGSRPG
;
A
#
# COMPACT_ATOMS: atom_id res chain seq x y z
N MET A 1 0.91 7.53 6.47
CA MET A 1 1.74 6.30 6.37
C MET A 1 1.46 5.33 7.50
N LEU A 2 1.55 5.75 8.76
CA LEU A 2 1.36 4.91 9.96
C LEU A 2 0.19 3.91 9.88
N GLN A 3 -1.02 4.37 9.54
CA GLN A 3 -2.21 3.51 9.39
C GLN A 3 -1.99 2.31 8.45
N TYR A 4 -1.24 2.50 7.35
CA TYR A 4 -1.08 1.50 6.30
C TYR A 4 0.18 0.65 6.45
N SER A 5 1.09 1.03 7.34
CA SER A 5 2.42 0.40 7.50
C SER A 5 2.64 -0.25 8.87
N SER A 6 1.60 -0.33 9.70
CA SER A 6 1.63 -0.92 11.05
C SER A 6 0.25 -1.34 11.48
N ASN A 7 0.14 -2.14 12.54
CA ASN A 7 -1.10 -2.57 13.18
C ASN A 7 -1.24 -1.92 14.57
N GLU A 8 -2.42 -2.03 15.18
CA GLU A 8 -2.60 -1.66 16.59
C GLU A 8 -1.65 -2.47 17.48
N GLY A 9 -1.10 -1.84 18.52
CA GLY A 9 -0.12 -2.43 19.44
C GLY A 9 1.35 -2.38 18.98
N ASP A 10 1.60 -2.17 17.68
CA ASP A 10 2.96 -2.08 17.14
C ASP A 10 3.77 -0.95 17.81
N LEU A 11 5.08 -1.14 17.93
CA LEU A 11 6.00 -0.09 18.37
C LEU A 11 6.48 0.71 17.17
N VAL A 12 6.16 2.00 17.15
CA VAL A 12 6.64 2.95 16.16
C VAL A 12 7.87 3.66 16.72
N CYS A 13 9.00 3.54 16.03
CA CYS A 13 10.22 4.26 16.38
C CYS A 13 10.41 5.45 15.44
N ASP A 14 10.43 6.66 16.00
CA ASP A 14 10.86 7.87 15.31
C ASP A 14 12.13 8.38 15.99
N MET A 15 13.28 8.22 15.35
CA MET A 15 14.57 8.55 15.95
C MET A 15 14.69 10.04 16.29
N PHE A 16 13.91 10.91 15.64
CA PHE A 16 13.96 12.36 15.83
C PHE A 16 12.55 12.91 16.05
N LEU A 17 12.10 12.90 17.31
CA LEU A 17 10.72 13.23 17.65
C LEU A 17 10.37 14.66 17.26
N GLY A 18 11.28 15.63 17.43
CA GLY A 18 11.10 17.03 17.04
C GLY A 18 9.79 17.60 17.58
N GLY A 19 8.77 17.67 16.72
CA GLY A 19 7.41 18.11 17.07
C GLY A 19 6.47 17.06 17.70
N PHE A 20 6.93 15.83 17.92
CA PHE A 20 6.18 14.69 18.45
C PHE A 20 4.96 14.27 17.62
N SER A 21 4.80 14.78 16.40
CA SER A 21 3.65 14.51 15.53
C SER A 21 3.50 13.02 15.21
N THR A 22 4.61 12.32 14.96
CA THR A 22 4.63 10.87 14.75
C THR A 22 4.15 10.11 15.98
N ALA A 23 4.64 10.47 17.17
CA ALA A 23 4.24 9.84 18.44
C ALA A 23 2.76 10.09 18.74
N ARG A 24 2.27 11.32 18.54
CA ARG A 24 0.85 11.67 18.66
C ARG A 24 -0.02 10.83 17.76
N ALA A 25 0.36 10.71 16.48
CA ALA A 25 -0.37 9.90 15.50
C ALA A 25 -0.32 8.41 15.86
N ALA A 26 0.81 7.87 16.31
CA ALA A 26 0.95 6.48 16.72
C ALA A 26 0.02 6.16 17.90
N ILE A 27 0.06 6.93 18.99
CA ILE A 27 -0.82 6.75 20.15
C ILE A 27 -2.29 6.90 19.76
N GLY A 28 -2.63 7.95 19.00
CA GLY A 28 -3.98 8.16 18.51
C GLY A 28 -4.52 7.01 17.65
N LEU A 29 -3.64 6.29 16.95
CA LEU A 29 -3.96 5.08 16.20
C LEU A 29 -3.81 3.79 17.04
N ASN A 30 -3.73 3.87 18.36
CA ASN A 30 -3.56 2.72 19.25
C ASN A 30 -2.26 1.91 19.01
N ARG A 31 -1.16 2.60 18.70
CA ARG A 31 0.21 2.06 18.67
C ARG A 31 1.03 2.62 19.82
N ARG A 32 2.19 2.01 20.08
CA ARG A 32 3.21 2.56 21.00
C ARG A 32 4.20 3.42 20.22
N ALA A 33 4.84 4.38 20.88
CA ALA A 33 5.82 5.26 20.26
C ALA A 33 7.11 5.30 21.09
N THR A 34 8.26 5.38 20.41
CA THR A 34 9.58 5.62 21.01
C THR A 34 10.40 6.52 20.10
N GLY A 35 11.39 7.21 20.68
CA GLY A 35 12.23 8.15 19.96
C GLY A 35 13.07 9.03 20.88
N PHE A 36 13.80 9.96 20.28
CA PHE A 36 14.67 10.89 21.00
C PHE A 36 14.29 12.34 20.69
N GLU A 37 14.38 13.19 21.71
CA GLU A 37 14.37 14.65 21.61
C GLU A 37 15.52 15.16 22.48
N ILE A 38 16.42 15.96 21.90
CA ILE A 38 17.63 16.42 22.58
C ILE A 38 17.34 17.58 23.54
N SER A 39 16.34 18.40 23.24
CA SER A 39 15.94 19.51 24.08
C SER A 39 15.05 19.04 25.22
N GLY A 40 15.62 18.93 26.42
CA GLY A 40 14.90 18.56 27.65
C GLY A 40 13.61 19.37 27.88
N PRO A 41 13.63 20.71 27.79
CA PRO A 41 12.41 21.52 27.96
C PRO A 41 11.30 21.19 26.94
N ILE A 42 11.67 20.92 25.68
CA ILE A 42 10.70 20.52 24.65
C ILE A 42 10.17 19.12 24.93
N PHE A 43 11.05 18.19 25.29
CA PHE A 43 10.67 16.84 25.67
C PHE A 43 9.64 16.85 26.82
N ASP A 44 9.92 17.56 27.91
CA ASP A 44 9.04 17.61 29.08
C ASP A 44 7.69 18.26 28.80
N LEU A 45 7.67 19.28 27.93
CA LEU A 45 6.44 19.91 27.48
C LEU A 45 5.61 18.93 26.63
N ARG A 46 6.22 18.32 25.61
CA ARG A 46 5.52 17.45 24.65
C ARG A 46 5.11 16.11 25.24
N VAL A 47 5.89 15.53 26.14
CA VAL A 47 5.52 14.29 26.85
C VAL A 47 4.30 14.50 27.73
N ARG A 48 4.15 15.67 28.38
CA ARG A 48 2.93 16.01 29.12
C ARG A 48 1.72 16.09 28.19
N GLU A 49 1.85 16.72 27.02
CA GLU A 49 0.79 16.75 26.01
C GLU A 49 0.42 15.33 25.53
N LEU A 50 1.42 14.47 25.28
CA LEU A 50 1.19 13.08 24.85
C LEU A 50 0.41 12.26 25.88
N ARG A 51 0.69 12.42 27.17
CA ARG A 51 0.01 11.69 28.25
C ARG A 51 -1.50 11.96 28.28
N GLY A 52 -1.95 13.10 27.76
CA GLY A 52 -3.37 13.44 27.64
C GLY A 52 -4.08 12.76 26.46
N ILE A 53 -3.35 12.14 25.54
CA ILE A 53 -3.94 11.49 24.37
C ILE A 53 -4.46 10.11 24.78
N LYS A 54 -5.77 9.92 24.67
CA LYS A 54 -6.39 8.59 24.80
C LYS A 54 -5.92 7.70 23.64
N PRO A 55 -5.30 6.54 23.91
CA PRO A 55 -4.91 5.60 22.85
C PRO A 55 -6.12 5.21 21.98
N GLY A 56 -5.91 5.18 20.67
CA GLY A 56 -6.95 4.81 19.71
C GLY A 56 -8.02 5.86 19.43
N CYS A 57 -7.89 7.09 19.96
CA CYS A 57 -8.87 8.16 19.74
C CYS A 57 -9.10 8.53 18.27
N LEU A 58 -8.15 8.22 17.38
CA LEU A 58 -8.27 8.46 15.94
C LEU A 58 -8.91 7.30 15.18
N LEU A 59 -9.06 6.12 15.79
CA LEU A 59 -9.58 4.93 15.07
C LEU A 59 -11.01 5.15 14.56
N GLN A 60 -11.84 5.86 15.34
CA GLN A 60 -13.23 6.14 14.97
C GLN A 60 -13.38 7.10 13.79
N SER A 61 -12.37 7.95 13.54
CA SER A 61 -12.37 8.88 12.41
C SER A 61 -11.66 8.32 11.17
N LEU A 62 -11.10 7.11 11.27
CA LEU A 62 -10.44 6.48 10.13
C LEU A 62 -11.45 6.13 9.05
N ARG A 63 -11.17 6.61 7.84
CA ARG A 63 -11.81 6.11 6.65
C ARG A 63 -11.40 4.65 6.50
N THR A 64 -12.36 3.73 6.59
CA THR A 64 -12.11 2.31 6.28
C THR A 64 -12.16 2.18 4.77
N PRO A 65 -11.04 1.91 4.07
CA PRO A 65 -11.10 1.62 2.65
C PRO A 65 -11.89 0.31 2.45
N LEU A 66 -12.97 0.38 1.68
CA LEU A 66 -13.69 -0.78 1.15
C LEU A 66 -12.81 -1.48 0.10
N THR A 67 -11.72 -2.08 0.55
CA THR A 67 -10.86 -2.89 -0.31
C THR A 67 -10.69 -4.24 0.34
N GLU A 68 -11.51 -5.20 -0.09
CA GLU A 68 -11.25 -6.61 0.18
C GLU A 68 -9.88 -6.97 -0.40
N ARG A 69 -9.08 -7.68 0.41
CA ARG A 69 -7.82 -8.23 -0.06
C ARG A 69 -8.13 -9.26 -1.15
N PRO A 70 -7.50 -9.19 -2.34
CA PRO A 70 -7.70 -10.20 -3.36
C PRO A 70 -7.34 -11.59 -2.81
N LYS A 71 -8.18 -12.59 -3.08
CA LYS A 71 -8.05 -13.97 -2.56
C LYS A 71 -6.64 -14.56 -2.71
N ASN A 72 -5.94 -14.21 -3.78
CA ASN A 72 -4.61 -14.73 -4.11
C ASN A 72 -3.50 -13.67 -3.94
N GLN A 73 -3.70 -12.66 -3.09
CA GLN A 73 -2.65 -11.69 -2.75
C GLN A 73 -1.44 -12.42 -2.13
N GLY A 74 -0.23 -12.10 -2.59
CA GLY A 74 1.02 -12.70 -2.11
C GLY A 74 1.28 -14.15 -2.55
N ARG A 75 0.28 -14.88 -3.06
CA ARG A 75 0.45 -16.27 -3.52
C ARG A 75 1.33 -16.33 -4.79
N PRO A 76 2.21 -17.34 -4.93
CA PRO A 76 3.00 -17.53 -6.14
C PRO A 76 2.09 -17.84 -7.35
N TRP A 77 2.59 -17.61 -8.56
CA TRP A 77 1.90 -17.95 -9.81
C TRP A 77 2.34 -19.34 -10.27
N THR A 78 1.40 -20.27 -10.34
CA THR A 78 1.62 -21.60 -10.93
C THR A 78 1.68 -21.52 -12.46
N ASP A 79 2.24 -22.53 -13.11
CA ASP A 79 2.29 -22.54 -14.58
C ASP A 79 0.88 -22.69 -15.19
N SER A 80 -0.04 -23.38 -14.50
CA SER A 80 -1.45 -23.40 -14.88
C SER A 80 -2.10 -22.03 -14.80
N ASP A 81 -1.82 -21.24 -13.75
CA ASP A 81 -2.34 -19.88 -13.63
C ASP A 81 -1.85 -18.99 -14.78
N ARG A 82 -0.57 -19.13 -15.17
CA ARG A 82 0.02 -18.34 -16.26
C ARG A 82 -0.59 -18.69 -17.61
N ARG A 83 -0.70 -19.98 -17.93
CA ARG A 83 -1.36 -20.43 -19.17
C ARG A 83 -2.82 -19.97 -19.24
N ALA A 84 -3.56 -20.13 -18.14
CA ALA A 84 -4.94 -19.68 -18.06
C ALA A 84 -5.05 -18.15 -18.22
N LEU A 85 -4.14 -17.38 -17.62
CA LEU A 85 -4.11 -15.92 -17.72
C LEU A 85 -3.91 -15.46 -19.17
N VAL A 86 -2.93 -16.04 -19.86
CA VAL A 86 -2.59 -15.69 -21.25
C VAL A 86 -3.75 -16.02 -22.17
N SER A 87 -4.28 -17.26 -22.11
CA SER A 87 -5.42 -17.69 -22.91
C SER A 87 -6.64 -16.80 -22.67
N ARG A 88 -6.94 -16.50 -21.41
CA ARG A 88 -8.09 -15.68 -21.06
C ARG A 88 -7.94 -14.22 -21.51
N PHE A 89 -6.73 -13.66 -21.42
CA PHE A 89 -6.45 -12.32 -21.92
C PHE A 89 -6.67 -12.24 -23.44
N ALA A 90 -6.17 -13.22 -24.20
CA ALA A 90 -6.35 -13.27 -25.66
C ALA A 90 -7.84 -13.26 -26.04
N ILE A 91 -8.65 -14.14 -25.42
CA ILE A 91 -10.10 -14.21 -25.64
C ILE A 91 -10.78 -12.86 -25.38
N LEU A 92 -10.39 -12.16 -24.30
CA LEU A 92 -11.00 -10.87 -23.97
C LEU A 92 -10.64 -9.78 -24.99
N ILE A 93 -9.42 -9.78 -25.51
CA ILE A 93 -8.99 -8.81 -26.53
C ILE A 93 -9.69 -9.12 -27.87
N GLU A 94 -9.73 -10.38 -28.28
CA GLU A 94 -10.44 -10.83 -29.48
C GLU A 94 -11.94 -10.51 -29.43
N SER A 95 -12.55 -10.58 -28.23
CA SER A 95 -13.94 -10.18 -28.02
C SER A 95 -14.15 -8.66 -28.00
N GLY A 96 -13.14 -7.85 -28.35
CA GLY A 96 -13.22 -6.39 -28.41
C GLY A 96 -13.06 -5.67 -27.06
N SER A 97 -12.65 -6.37 -25.99
CA SER A 97 -12.43 -5.69 -24.70
C SER A 97 -11.19 -4.81 -24.78
N THR A 98 -11.27 -3.59 -24.22
CA THR A 98 -10.07 -2.77 -24.04
C THR A 98 -9.10 -3.45 -23.07
N LYS A 99 -7.80 -3.21 -23.24
CA LYS A 99 -6.76 -3.67 -22.31
C LYS A 99 -7.08 -3.35 -20.85
N LYS A 100 -7.59 -2.15 -20.57
CA LYS A 100 -7.97 -1.74 -19.21
C LYS A 100 -9.09 -2.64 -18.67
N ALA A 101 -10.16 -2.83 -19.45
CA ALA A 101 -11.29 -3.67 -19.05
C ALA A 101 -10.89 -5.14 -18.88
N ALA A 102 -10.03 -5.66 -19.76
CA ALA A 102 -9.51 -7.02 -19.67
C ALA A 102 -8.71 -7.25 -18.38
N ILE A 103 -7.81 -6.32 -18.04
CA ILE A 103 -7.00 -6.42 -16.80
C ILE A 103 -7.88 -6.36 -15.55
N GLU A 104 -8.89 -5.48 -15.52
CA GLU A 104 -9.84 -5.40 -14.40
C GLU A 104 -10.63 -6.71 -14.24
N ARG A 105 -11.10 -7.29 -15.35
CA ARG A 105 -11.82 -8.57 -15.33
C ARG A 105 -10.93 -9.71 -14.85
N LEU A 106 -9.71 -9.81 -15.38
CA LEU A 106 -8.73 -10.82 -14.96
C LEU A 106 -8.35 -10.66 -13.48
N GLY A 107 -8.26 -9.43 -12.97
CA GLY A 107 -8.01 -9.20 -11.55
C GLY A 107 -9.08 -9.84 -10.66
N ARG A 108 -10.35 -9.74 -11.05
CA ARG A 108 -11.47 -10.42 -10.37
C ARG A 108 -11.41 -11.94 -10.55
N GLU A 109 -11.27 -12.42 -11.79
CA GLU A 109 -11.26 -13.87 -12.11
C GLU A 109 -10.11 -14.62 -11.39
N PHE A 110 -8.92 -14.04 -11.34
CA PHE A 110 -7.74 -14.64 -10.70
C PHE A 110 -7.60 -14.26 -9.22
N GLY A 111 -8.47 -13.39 -8.69
CA GLY A 111 -8.40 -12.90 -7.32
C GLY A 111 -7.06 -12.20 -7.02
N ARG A 112 -6.55 -11.39 -7.96
CA ARG A 112 -5.27 -10.69 -7.85
C ARG A 112 -5.41 -9.22 -8.24
N GLY A 113 -4.58 -8.35 -7.64
CA GLY A 113 -4.59 -6.94 -7.98
C GLY A 113 -4.12 -6.65 -9.41
N ARG A 114 -4.60 -5.54 -9.99
CA ARG A 114 -4.25 -5.02 -11.32
C ARG A 114 -2.75 -5.07 -11.63
N TRP A 115 -1.90 -4.63 -10.69
CA TRP A 115 -0.45 -4.64 -10.86
C TRP A 115 0.13 -6.05 -11.05
N SER A 116 -0.39 -7.04 -10.31
CA SER A 116 0.07 -8.43 -10.43
C SER A 116 -0.26 -9.03 -11.79
N ILE A 117 -1.47 -8.75 -12.29
CA ILE A 117 -1.93 -9.15 -13.62
C ILE A 117 -1.05 -8.52 -14.71
N GLU A 118 -0.86 -7.20 -14.67
CA GLU A 118 -0.03 -6.50 -15.65
C GLU A 118 1.43 -6.99 -15.63
N LYS A 119 1.99 -7.20 -14.44
CA LYS A 119 3.35 -7.69 -14.31
C LYS A 119 3.50 -9.09 -14.93
N MET A 120 2.53 -9.97 -14.69
CA MET A 120 2.60 -11.32 -15.24
C MET A 120 2.42 -11.31 -16.77
N LEU A 121 1.46 -10.57 -17.31
CA LEU A 121 1.28 -10.45 -18.76
C LEU A 121 2.52 -9.87 -19.46
N LYS A 122 3.26 -8.96 -18.83
CA LYS A 122 4.56 -8.49 -19.35
C LYS A 122 5.63 -9.57 -19.32
N ARG A 123 5.68 -10.35 -18.24
CA ARG A 123 6.64 -11.46 -18.09
C ARG A 123 6.42 -12.53 -19.16
N GLU A 124 5.16 -12.82 -19.49
CA GLU A 124 4.77 -13.74 -20.57
C GLU A 124 4.86 -13.11 -21.97
N GLY A 125 5.37 -11.88 -22.11
CA GLY A 125 5.57 -11.21 -23.41
C GLY A 125 4.30 -10.66 -24.07
N ILE A 126 3.13 -10.76 -23.41
CA ILE A 126 1.83 -10.33 -23.96
C ILE A 126 1.68 -8.81 -23.95
N LEU A 127 2.23 -8.13 -22.94
CA LEU A 127 2.21 -6.68 -22.86
C LEU A 127 3.61 -6.10 -23.02
N PRO A 128 3.76 -4.96 -23.74
CA PRO A 128 5.04 -4.32 -23.87
C PRO A 128 5.56 -3.81 -22.51
N PRO A 129 6.90 -3.76 -22.32
CA PRO A 129 7.50 -3.09 -21.18
C PRO A 129 7.12 -1.59 -21.18
N ARG A 130 7.14 -0.96 -20.01
CA ARG A 130 6.93 0.50 -19.93
C ARG A 130 8.08 1.18 -20.69
N GLN A 131 7.77 1.95 -21.73
CA GLN A 131 8.74 2.85 -22.33
C GLN A 131 9.16 3.89 -21.28
N LYS A 132 10.47 4.07 -21.10
CA LYS A 132 10.98 5.17 -20.27
C LYS A 132 10.60 6.46 -21.01
N ALA A 133 9.94 7.38 -20.32
CA ALA A 133 9.74 8.73 -20.85
C ALA A 133 11.13 9.28 -21.18
N GLN A 134 11.40 9.55 -22.46
CA GLN A 134 12.57 10.30 -22.88
C GLN A 134 12.41 11.70 -22.29
N GLY A 135 13.17 11.99 -21.25
CA GLY A 135 13.27 13.34 -20.72
C GLY A 135 13.78 14.26 -21.82
N SER A 136 12.94 15.16 -22.28
CA SER A 136 13.32 16.35 -23.02
C SER A 136 14.33 17.12 -22.16
N ARG A 137 15.61 17.06 -22.56
CA ARG A 137 16.62 18.01 -22.07
C ARG A 137 16.34 19.36 -22.73
N PRO A 138 16.14 20.45 -21.99
CA PRO A 138 16.28 21.77 -22.58
C PRO A 138 17.77 22.01 -22.84
N GLY A 139 18.07 22.43 -24.07
CA GLY A 139 19.38 22.97 -24.46
C GLY A 139 19.51 24.43 -24.06
#